data_AF-A0AAD1B021-F1
#
_entry.id   AF-A0AAD1B021-F1
#
_cell.length_a   1.000
_cell.length_b   1.000
_cell.length_c   1.000
_cell.angle_alpha   90.00
_cell.angle_beta   90.00
_cell.angle_gamma   90.00
#
_symmetry.space_group_name_H-M   'P 1'
#
loop_
_entity.id
_entity.type
_entity.pdbx_description
1 polymer ?
#
loop_
_entity_poly.entity_id
_entity_poly.type
_entity_poly.pdbx_seq_one_letter_code
_entity_poly.pdbx_strand_id
1 'polypeptide(L)'
;MDMLTTGVLCFAAGVVTGAGLLFWLLPARRQAGQLIRDRDEARQALNHYRDKVDDHFLQTADLVNDMTQAYRSVHEHLSKGVQVLCSEVGRKRAVAKSLDSAPGNDNSEPMTPPLDYAPSAKGTLSEDFGLQQKPTGPFAPVDVADNPLPDIVVQPPRDYADGDTQDTDTTSNKTPG
;
A
#
# COMPACT_ATOMS: atom_id res chain seq x y z
N MET A 1 -0.47 29.25 78.72
CA MET A 1 0.08 29.53 77.37
C MET A 1 -0.69 30.71 76.82
N ASP A 2 -0.01 31.82 76.55
CA ASP A 2 -0.66 33.05 76.07
C ASP A 2 -1.28 32.84 74.69
N MET A 3 -2.44 33.44 74.40
CA MET A 3 -3.11 33.30 73.10
C MET A 3 -2.21 33.67 71.91
N LEU A 4 -1.25 34.59 72.12
CA LEU A 4 -0.27 34.99 71.12
C LEU A 4 0.71 33.87 70.75
N THR A 5 1.18 33.08 71.73
CA THR A 5 2.16 32.01 71.47
C THR A 5 1.52 30.85 70.73
N THR A 6 0.26 30.52 71.04
CA THR A 6 -0.53 29.52 70.30
C THR A 6 -0.74 29.93 68.84
N GLY A 7 -1.03 31.22 68.58
CA GLY A 7 -1.20 31.74 67.21
C GLY A 7 0.08 31.64 66.37
N VAL A 8 1.22 32.03 66.94
CA VAL A 8 2.53 31.95 66.25
C VAL A 8 2.92 30.51 65.96
N LEU A 9 2.66 29.58 66.88
CA LEU A 9 2.99 28.16 66.71
C LEU A 9 2.14 27.51 65.60
N CYS A 10 0.85 27.83 65.54
CA CYS A 10 -0.04 27.36 64.49
C CYS A 10 0.36 27.91 63.11
N PHE A 11 0.72 29.20 63.03
CA PHE A 11 1.22 29.81 61.80
C PHE A 11 2.53 29.16 61.32
N ALA A 12 3.49 28.95 62.24
CA ALA A 12 4.74 28.28 61.92
C ALA A 12 4.52 26.85 61.41
N ALA A 13 3.64 26.08 62.06
CA ALA A 13 3.26 24.74 61.60
C ALA A 13 2.59 24.77 60.21
N GLY A 14 1.73 25.75 59.96
CA GLY A 14 1.10 25.96 58.65
C GLY A 14 2.10 26.28 57.54
N VAL A 15 3.09 27.14 57.81
CA VAL A 15 4.15 27.48 56.85
C VAL A 15 5.01 26.27 56.51
N VAL A 16 5.41 25.48 57.52
CA VAL A 16 6.21 24.27 57.30
C VAL A 16 5.43 23.25 56.48
N THR A 17 4.17 23.01 56.85
CA THR A 17 3.30 22.05 56.14
C THR A 17 3.00 22.52 54.71
N GLY A 18 2.71 23.82 54.53
CA GLY A 18 2.45 24.42 53.22
C GLY A 18 3.67 24.41 52.32
N ALA A 19 4.86 24.73 52.84
CA ALA A 19 6.11 24.67 52.09
C ALA A 19 6.46 23.22 51.70
N GLY A 20 6.26 22.26 52.60
CA GLY A 20 6.45 20.84 52.33
C GLY A 20 5.53 20.32 51.22
N LEU A 21 4.23 20.64 51.29
CA LEU A 21 3.26 20.30 50.25
C LEU A 21 3.61 20.95 48.90
N LEU A 22 4.00 22.22 48.91
CA LEU A 22 4.35 22.92 47.68
C LEU A 22 5.63 22.35 47.05
N PHE A 23 6.64 22.03 47.85
CA PHE A 23 7.88 21.41 47.38
C PHE A 23 7.62 20.02 46.78
N TRP A 24 6.70 19.24 47.37
CA TRP A 24 6.33 17.92 46.87
C TRP A 24 5.46 17.97 45.60
N LEU A 25 4.59 18.98 45.46
CA LEU A 25 3.71 19.13 44.29
C LEU A 25 4.37 19.83 43.08
N LEU A 26 5.40 20.65 43.31
CA LEU A 26 6.17 21.33 42.26
C LEU A 26 6.76 20.39 41.18
N PRO A 27 7.40 19.25 41.51
CA PRO A 27 7.95 18.34 40.50
C PRO A 27 6.87 17.69 39.63
N ALA A 28 5.68 17.41 40.16
CA ALA A 28 4.57 16.85 39.38
C ALA A 28 4.11 17.80 38.25
N ARG A 29 4.15 19.12 38.49
CA ARG A 29 3.86 20.13 37.47
C ARG A 29 4.93 20.19 36.37
N ARG A 30 6.20 19.92 36.72
CA ARG A 30 7.30 19.87 35.75
C ARG A 30 7.19 18.66 34.83
N GLN A 31 6.73 17.51 35.35
CA GLN A 31 6.46 16.31 34.55
C GLN A 31 5.35 16.54 33.51
N ALA A 32 4.27 17.24 33.87
CA ALA A 32 3.22 17.59 32.92
C ALA A 32 3.74 18.39 31.71
N GLY A 33 4.71 19.29 31.92
CA GLY A 33 5.36 20.02 30.83
C GLY A 33 6.23 19.15 29.92
N GLN A 34 6.85 18.09 30.47
CA GLN A 34 7.62 17.12 29.67
C GLN A 34 6.68 16.27 28.80
N LEU A 35 5.59 15.76 29.37
CA LEU A 35 4.60 14.99 28.59
C LEU A 35 4.00 15.80 27.44
N ILE A 36 3.76 17.11 27.62
CA ILE A 36 3.27 17.98 26.53
C ILE A 36 4.32 18.10 25.43
N ARG A 37 5.60 18.30 25.80
CA ARG A 37 6.71 18.36 24.84
C ARG A 37 6.86 17.06 24.06
N ASP A 38 6.82 15.91 24.73
CA ASP A 38 6.93 14.61 24.08
C ASP A 38 5.79 14.40 23.07
N ARG A 39 4.56 14.83 23.43
CA ARG A 39 3.42 14.75 22.50
C ARG A 39 3.58 15.67 21.30
N ASP A 40 4.08 16.87 21.51
CA ASP A 40 4.29 17.83 20.42
C ASP A 40 5.43 17.37 19.50
N GLU A 41 6.51 16.82 20.05
CA GLU A 41 7.62 16.24 19.28
C GLU A 41 7.14 15.04 18.44
N ALA A 42 6.39 14.12 19.03
CA ALA A 42 5.84 12.97 18.30
C ALA A 42 4.91 13.41 17.15
N ARG A 43 4.07 14.43 17.37
CA ARG A 43 3.21 15.01 16.34
C ARG A 43 4.03 15.66 15.22
N GLN A 44 5.07 16.39 15.59
CA GLN A 44 5.97 17.04 14.64
C GLN A 44 6.70 15.99 13.79
N ALA A 45 7.17 14.90 14.39
CA ALA A 45 7.80 13.80 13.66
C ALA A 45 6.83 13.12 12.67
N LEU A 46 5.57 12.92 13.07
CA LEU A 46 4.54 12.37 12.17
C LEU A 46 4.24 13.29 10.99
N ASN A 47 4.14 14.60 11.24
CA ASN A 47 3.92 15.56 10.16
C ASN A 47 5.12 15.59 9.20
N HIS A 48 6.34 15.61 9.73
CA HIS A 48 7.54 15.57 8.90
C HIS A 48 7.65 14.28 8.07
N TYR A 49 7.24 13.14 8.63
CA TYR A 49 7.17 11.88 7.89
C TYR A 49 6.14 11.96 6.75
N ARG A 50 4.95 12.52 7.01
CA ARG A 50 3.93 12.71 5.97
C ARG A 50 4.43 13.60 4.85
N ASP A 51 5.04 14.74 5.18
CA ASP A 51 5.61 15.66 4.19
C ASP A 51 6.67 14.95 3.32
N LYS A 52 7.53 14.12 3.93
CA LYS A 52 8.55 13.35 3.21
C LYS A 52 7.95 12.30 2.28
N VAL A 53 6.86 11.66 2.69
CA VAL A 53 6.14 10.69 1.86
C VAL A 53 5.48 11.39 0.68
N ASP A 54 4.84 12.53 0.90
CA ASP A 54 4.22 13.32 -0.16
C ASP A 54 5.25 13.78 -1.19
N ASP A 55 6.41 14.29 -0.74
CA ASP A 55 7.53 14.66 -1.62
C ASP A 55 8.05 13.46 -2.44
N HIS A 56 8.17 12.27 -1.82
CA HIS A 56 8.59 11.06 -2.51
C HIS A 56 7.60 10.65 -3.62
N PHE A 57 6.29 10.75 -3.35
CA PHE A 57 5.27 10.42 -4.35
C PHE A 57 5.20 11.45 -5.48
N LEU A 58 5.40 12.74 -5.18
CA LEU A 58 5.54 13.78 -6.22
C LEU A 58 6.74 13.50 -7.12
N GLN A 59 7.91 13.26 -6.53
CA GLN A 59 9.12 12.93 -7.28
C GLN A 59 8.97 11.64 -8.10
N THR A 60 8.29 10.63 -7.54
CA THR A 60 8.01 9.38 -8.25
C THR A 60 7.04 9.59 -9.41
N ALA A 61 6.00 10.41 -9.23
CA ALA A 61 5.06 10.74 -10.30
C ALA A 61 5.76 11.42 -11.49
N ASP A 62 6.67 12.36 -11.20
CA ASP A 62 7.49 13.01 -12.23
C ASP A 62 8.35 11.99 -12.98
N LEU A 63 9.04 11.10 -12.26
CA LEU A 63 9.90 10.08 -12.87
C LEU A 63 9.12 9.05 -13.70
N VAL A 64 7.93 8.66 -13.26
CA VAL A 64 7.02 7.78 -14.02
C VAL A 64 6.51 8.46 -15.28
N ASN A 65 6.23 9.77 -15.22
CA ASN A 65 5.87 10.54 -16.40
C ASN A 65 7.03 10.58 -17.42
N ASP A 66 8.25 10.83 -16.95
CA ASP A 66 9.46 10.80 -17.79
C ASP A 66 9.66 9.43 -18.44
N MET A 67 9.48 8.35 -17.68
CA MET A 67 9.53 6.99 -18.21
C MET A 67 8.45 6.75 -19.27
N THR A 68 7.22 7.23 -19.06
CA THR A 68 6.13 7.12 -20.03
C THR A 68 6.46 7.85 -21.33
N GLN A 69 7.06 9.04 -21.23
CA GLN A 69 7.53 9.79 -22.38
C GLN A 69 8.67 9.05 -23.12
N ALA A 70 9.64 8.51 -22.38
CA ALA A 70 10.72 7.70 -22.94
C ALA A 70 10.16 6.47 -23.69
N TYR A 71 9.21 5.75 -23.09
CA TYR A 71 8.52 4.62 -23.71
C TYR A 71 7.84 5.02 -25.04
N ARG A 72 7.07 6.12 -25.05
CA ARG A 72 6.43 6.62 -26.28
C ARG A 72 7.45 6.93 -27.37
N SER A 73 8.58 7.55 -27.00
CA SER A 73 9.63 7.90 -27.96
C SER A 73 10.29 6.67 -28.60
N VAL A 74 10.55 5.63 -27.81
CA VAL A 74 11.06 4.35 -28.29
C VAL A 74 10.06 3.71 -29.24
N HIS A 75 8.77 3.70 -28.87
CA HIS A 75 7.72 3.13 -29.70
C HIS A 75 7.57 3.87 -31.04
N GLU A 76 7.67 5.19 -31.02
CA GLU A 76 7.68 6.03 -32.22
C GLU A 76 8.94 5.81 -33.08
N HIS A 77 10.08 5.54 -32.46
CA HIS A 77 11.30 5.21 -33.18
C HIS A 77 11.21 3.84 -33.85
N LEU A 78 10.58 2.86 -33.19
CA LEU A 78 10.32 1.54 -33.75
C LEU A 78 9.31 1.61 -34.91
N SER A 79 8.23 2.38 -34.79
CA SER A 79 7.24 2.54 -35.88
C SER A 79 7.88 3.18 -37.11
N LYS A 80 8.68 4.23 -36.93
CA LYS A 80 9.50 4.86 -38.00
C LYS A 80 10.53 3.89 -38.56
N GLY A 81 11.21 3.14 -37.71
CA GLY A 81 12.20 2.13 -38.10
C GLY A 81 11.59 1.06 -38.99
N VAL A 82 10.41 0.54 -38.65
CA VAL A 82 9.66 -0.42 -39.49
C VAL A 82 9.31 0.22 -40.83
N GLN A 83 8.89 1.49 -40.87
CA GLN A 83 8.58 2.17 -42.14
C GLN A 83 9.80 2.34 -43.06
N VAL A 84 10.99 2.57 -42.48
CA VAL A 84 12.25 2.75 -43.22
C VAL A 84 12.86 1.40 -43.62
N LEU A 85 12.87 0.41 -42.72
CA LEU A 85 13.49 -0.90 -42.97
C LEU A 85 12.58 -1.86 -43.74
N CYS A 86 11.24 -1.73 -43.63
CA CYS A 86 10.34 -2.40 -44.57
C CYS A 86 10.35 -1.67 -45.90
N SER A 87 11.32 -2.08 -46.74
CA SER A 87 11.27 -1.84 -48.18
C SER A 87 9.86 -2.14 -48.72
N GLU A 88 9.47 -1.49 -49.81
CA GLU A 88 8.15 -1.70 -50.43
C GLU A 88 7.84 -3.20 -50.67
N VAL A 89 8.89 -4.01 -50.86
CA VAL A 89 8.84 -5.48 -50.95
C VAL A 89 8.46 -6.15 -49.63
N GLY A 90 9.03 -5.73 -48.50
CA GLY A 90 8.66 -6.23 -47.16
C GLY A 90 7.22 -5.87 -46.77
N ARG A 91 6.77 -4.68 -47.17
CA ARG A 91 5.38 -4.22 -46.98
C ARG A 91 4.39 -5.07 -47.77
N LYS A 92 4.65 -5.30 -49.06
CA LYS A 92 3.84 -6.20 -49.91
C LYS A 92 3.80 -7.63 -49.35
N ARG A 93 4.91 -8.13 -48.79
CA ARG A 93 5.00 -9.47 -48.19
C ARG A 93 4.28 -9.61 -46.85
N ALA A 94 4.27 -8.56 -46.03
CA ALA A 94 3.52 -8.50 -44.78
C ALA A 94 2.00 -8.43 -45.04
N VAL A 95 1.57 -7.61 -46.01
CA VAL A 95 0.16 -7.54 -46.44
C VAL A 95 -0.30 -8.86 -47.04
N ALA A 96 0.52 -9.54 -47.85
CA ALA A 96 0.22 -10.87 -48.38
C ALA A 96 0.17 -11.99 -47.31
N LYS A 97 0.70 -11.74 -46.10
CA LYS A 97 0.69 -12.70 -44.98
C LYS A 97 -0.32 -12.32 -43.89
N SER A 98 -1.00 -11.18 -44.02
CA SER A 98 -2.09 -10.75 -43.14
C SER A 98 -3.33 -11.63 -43.36
N LEU A 99 -3.44 -12.68 -42.54
CA LEU A 99 -4.62 -13.47 -42.10
C LEU A 99 -5.76 -13.87 -43.07
N ASP A 100 -5.93 -13.28 -44.25
CA ASP A 100 -7.00 -13.58 -45.21
C ASP A 100 -6.69 -14.79 -46.12
N SER A 101 -5.57 -15.49 -45.87
CA SER A 101 -5.12 -16.63 -46.71
C SER A 101 -4.77 -17.90 -45.93
N ALA A 102 -5.24 -18.04 -44.68
CA ALA A 102 -5.19 -19.34 -44.02
C ALA A 102 -6.43 -20.17 -44.41
N PRO A 103 -6.30 -21.32 -45.11
CA PRO A 103 -7.43 -22.21 -45.30
C PRO A 103 -7.86 -22.75 -43.93
N GLY A 104 -9.17 -22.64 -43.65
CA GLY A 104 -9.76 -22.97 -42.35
C GLY A 104 -9.31 -24.32 -41.81
N ASN A 105 -8.75 -24.31 -40.61
CA ASN A 105 -8.58 -25.52 -39.82
C ASN A 105 -9.43 -25.39 -38.56
N ASP A 106 -10.52 -26.13 -38.61
CA ASP A 106 -11.66 -26.17 -37.70
C ASP A 106 -11.30 -26.99 -36.46
N ASN A 107 -10.39 -26.49 -35.64
CA ASN A 107 -10.07 -27.08 -34.33
C ASN A 107 -9.98 -25.97 -33.29
N SER A 108 -11.13 -25.66 -32.70
CA SER A 108 -11.29 -24.82 -31.52
C SER A 108 -10.78 -25.54 -30.26
N GLU A 109 -9.47 -25.68 -30.13
CA GLU A 109 -8.83 -25.82 -28.82
C GLU A 109 -8.44 -24.41 -28.37
N PRO A 110 -8.98 -23.89 -27.24
CA PRO A 110 -8.57 -22.58 -26.75
C PRO A 110 -7.09 -22.64 -26.37
N MET A 111 -6.23 -22.07 -27.23
CA MET A 111 -4.83 -21.81 -26.88
C MET A 111 -4.81 -20.84 -25.71
N THR A 112 -4.76 -21.38 -24.50
CA THR A 112 -4.52 -20.57 -23.31
C THR A 112 -3.05 -20.13 -23.32
N PRO A 113 -2.77 -18.84 -23.08
CA PRO A 113 -1.41 -18.38 -22.85
C PRO A 113 -0.77 -19.23 -21.74
N PRO A 114 0.53 -19.53 -21.80
CA PRO A 114 1.23 -20.19 -20.70
C PRO A 114 0.92 -19.41 -19.42
N LEU A 115 0.26 -20.06 -18.47
CA LEU A 115 -0.01 -19.46 -17.17
C LEU A 115 1.33 -19.33 -16.44
N ASP A 116 1.95 -18.15 -16.55
CA ASP A 116 3.16 -17.76 -15.80
C ASP A 116 2.90 -17.57 -14.30
N TYR A 117 1.69 -17.90 -13.82
CA TYR A 117 1.37 -17.97 -12.41
C TYR A 117 1.53 -19.41 -11.94
N ALA A 118 2.50 -19.63 -11.05
CA ALA A 118 2.64 -20.89 -10.35
C ALA A 118 1.27 -21.31 -9.78
N PRO A 119 0.87 -22.60 -9.91
CA PRO A 119 -0.38 -23.07 -9.33
C PRO A 119 -0.41 -22.70 -7.84
N SER A 120 -1.59 -22.41 -7.28
CA SER A 120 -1.82 -21.92 -5.91
C SER A 120 -1.28 -22.82 -4.77
N ALA A 121 -0.52 -23.85 -5.09
CA ALA A 121 0.28 -24.62 -4.16
C ALA A 121 1.60 -23.88 -3.88
N LYS A 122 1.82 -23.50 -2.60
CA LYS A 122 3.03 -22.88 -2.05
C LYS A 122 4.29 -23.22 -2.86
N GLY A 123 4.79 -22.22 -3.59
CA GLY A 123 6.02 -22.33 -4.37
C GLY A 123 7.27 -22.31 -3.47
N THR A 124 8.42 -22.52 -4.09
CA THR A 124 9.76 -22.50 -3.45
C THR A 124 10.15 -21.15 -2.81
N LEU A 125 9.34 -20.12 -3.00
CA LEU A 125 9.47 -18.79 -2.37
C LEU A 125 8.52 -18.60 -1.18
N SER A 126 7.84 -19.65 -0.70
CA SER A 126 7.02 -19.53 0.50
C SER A 126 7.92 -19.32 1.73
N GLU A 127 7.49 -18.47 2.66
CA GLU A 127 8.28 -18.06 3.84
C GLU A 127 8.69 -19.24 4.76
N ASP A 128 8.03 -20.38 4.58
CA ASP A 128 8.21 -21.64 5.30
C ASP A 128 8.97 -22.72 4.51
N PHE A 129 9.37 -22.44 3.26
CA PHE A 129 10.08 -23.42 2.43
C PHE A 129 11.48 -23.70 3.00
N GLY A 130 11.66 -24.89 3.58
CA GLY A 130 12.94 -25.34 4.13
C GLY A 130 13.21 -24.98 5.60
N LEU A 131 12.24 -24.41 6.32
CA LEU A 131 12.41 -24.01 7.73
C LEU A 131 11.65 -24.95 8.68
N GLN A 132 12.34 -25.95 9.24
CA GLN A 132 11.89 -26.70 10.43
C GLN A 132 12.33 -25.95 11.69
N GLN A 133 11.75 -24.78 11.98
CA GLN A 133 12.05 -24.09 13.24
C GLN A 133 10.87 -23.26 13.72
N LYS A 134 10.27 -23.70 14.84
CA LYS A 134 9.37 -22.84 15.62
C LYS A 134 10.22 -21.68 16.17
N PRO A 135 9.97 -20.43 15.76
CA PRO A 135 10.78 -19.30 16.21
C PRO A 135 10.53 -19.09 17.71
N THR A 136 11.54 -19.43 18.53
CA THR A 136 11.55 -19.12 19.95
C THR A 136 12.58 -18.01 20.16
N GLY A 137 12.14 -16.78 19.93
CA GLY A 137 12.93 -15.57 20.13
C GLY A 137 12.02 -14.43 20.59
N PRO A 138 12.57 -13.31 21.09
CA PRO A 138 11.79 -12.19 21.62
C PRO A 138 10.93 -11.46 20.56
N PHE A 139 11.09 -11.81 19.28
CA PHE A 139 10.27 -11.35 18.15
C PHE A 139 9.43 -12.48 17.52
N ALA A 140 9.20 -13.58 18.25
CA ALA A 140 8.26 -14.60 17.80
C ALA A 140 6.88 -13.96 17.63
N PRO A 141 6.19 -14.18 16.49
CA PRO A 141 4.78 -13.83 16.37
C PRO A 141 4.04 -14.47 17.55
N VAL A 142 3.24 -13.68 18.27
CA VAL A 142 2.33 -14.23 19.28
C VAL A 142 1.45 -15.24 18.54
N ASP A 143 1.54 -16.52 18.91
CA ASP A 143 0.68 -17.59 18.41
C ASP A 143 -0.78 -17.23 18.78
N VAL A 144 -1.45 -16.44 17.94
CA VAL A 144 -2.89 -16.22 18.00
C VAL A 144 -3.51 -17.53 17.52
N ALA A 145 -3.69 -18.46 18.46
CA ALA A 145 -4.39 -19.70 18.24
C ALA A 145 -5.73 -19.41 17.55
N ASP A 146 -5.91 -20.01 16.36
CA ASP A 146 -7.16 -20.25 15.65
C ASP A 146 -8.30 -19.27 15.91
N ASN A 147 -8.03 -17.97 15.71
CA ASN A 147 -9.13 -17.07 15.38
C ASN A 147 -9.31 -17.18 13.86
N PRO A 148 -10.50 -17.54 13.35
CA PRO A 148 -10.71 -17.55 11.91
C PRO A 148 -10.30 -16.19 11.37
N LEU A 149 -9.39 -16.17 10.39
CA LEU A 149 -9.06 -14.94 9.68
C LEU A 149 -10.39 -14.32 9.26
N PRO A 150 -10.61 -13.00 9.45
CA PRO A 150 -11.72 -12.38 8.78
C PRO A 150 -11.52 -12.62 7.28
N ASP A 151 -12.48 -13.29 6.63
CA ASP A 151 -12.47 -13.67 5.21
C ASP A 151 -12.33 -12.47 4.25
N ILE A 152 -12.23 -11.26 4.79
CA ILE A 152 -12.16 -10.00 4.07
C ILE A 152 -10.87 -9.29 4.47
N VAL A 153 -9.77 -9.65 3.79
CA VAL A 153 -8.69 -8.69 3.57
C VAL A 153 -9.29 -7.59 2.69
N VAL A 154 -9.65 -6.45 3.29
CA VAL A 154 -10.14 -5.29 2.53
C VAL A 154 -8.98 -4.79 1.66
N GLN A 155 -8.95 -5.27 0.42
CA GLN A 155 -8.06 -4.71 -0.60
C GLN A 155 -8.52 -3.29 -0.91
N PRO A 156 -7.59 -2.32 -1.06
CA PRO A 156 -7.95 -0.98 -1.50
C PRO A 156 -8.70 -1.08 -2.84
N PRO A 157 -9.74 -0.25 -3.07
CA PRO A 157 -10.54 -0.29 -4.29
C PRO A 157 -9.66 -0.35 -5.55
N ARG A 158 -9.81 -1.45 -6.31
CA ARG A 158 -9.12 -1.64 -7.59
C ARG A 158 -9.94 -0.93 -8.67
N ASP A 159 -9.61 0.33 -8.97
CA ASP A 159 -10.22 1.14 -10.04
C ASP A 159 -9.76 0.74 -11.47
N TYR A 160 -9.50 -0.55 -11.73
CA TYR A 160 -9.26 -0.97 -13.11
C TYR A 160 -10.60 -1.09 -13.83
N ALA A 161 -10.86 -0.16 -14.74
CA ALA A 161 -12.03 -0.12 -15.61
C ALA A 161 -12.27 -1.46 -16.29
N ASP A 162 -13.41 -2.09 -15.97
CA ASP A 162 -13.91 -3.25 -16.70
C ASP A 162 -14.42 -2.76 -18.06
N GLY A 163 -13.90 -3.34 -19.13
CA GLY A 163 -14.32 -3.02 -20.49
C GLY A 163 -15.66 -3.71 -20.76
N ASP A 164 -16.70 -2.92 -21.05
CA ASP A 164 -17.99 -3.39 -21.54
C ASP A 164 -17.81 -4.33 -22.75
N THR A 165 -17.99 -5.64 -22.57
CA THR A 165 -18.37 -6.53 -23.67
C THR A 165 -19.89 -6.65 -23.68
N GLN A 166 -20.49 -5.81 -24.52
CA GLN A 166 -21.92 -5.76 -24.80
C GLN A 166 -22.28 -6.92 -25.73
N ASP A 167 -22.67 -8.07 -25.17
CA ASP A 167 -23.25 -9.18 -25.94
C ASP A 167 -24.69 -8.84 -26.32
N THR A 168 -24.89 -8.38 -27.54
CA THR A 168 -26.20 -8.18 -28.16
C THR A 168 -26.78 -9.52 -28.60
N ASP A 169 -27.56 -10.17 -27.74
CA ASP A 169 -28.28 -11.39 -28.12
C ASP A 169 -29.63 -11.04 -28.77
N THR A 170 -29.66 -11.10 -30.10
CA THR A 170 -30.87 -10.97 -30.92
C THR A 170 -31.63 -12.30 -30.89
N THR A 171 -32.63 -12.42 -30.03
CA THR A 171 -33.59 -13.53 -30.09
C THR A 171 -34.82 -13.13 -30.89
N SER A 172 -34.82 -13.51 -32.18
CA SER A 172 -36.02 -13.51 -33.00
C SER A 172 -36.65 -14.90 -33.02
N ASN A 173 -37.94 -14.93 -32.67
CA ASN A 173 -38.98 -15.88 -33.07
C ASN A 173 -39.06 -17.23 -32.33
N LYS A 174 -40.16 -17.42 -31.56
CA LYS A 174 -41.29 -18.29 -31.96
C LYS A 174 -42.42 -18.30 -30.91
N THR A 175 -43.53 -17.63 -31.23
CA THR A 175 -44.84 -17.78 -30.59
C THR A 175 -45.45 -19.16 -30.91
N PRO A 176 -46.25 -19.73 -29.99
CA PRO A 176 -47.61 -20.10 -30.38
C PRO A 176 -48.65 -19.68 -29.34
N GLY A 177 -49.77 -19.11 -29.81
CA GLY A 177 -50.90 -18.64 -29.01
C GLY A 177 -51.74 -17.66 -29.79
#